data_AF-A0A8I2YW38-F1
#
_entry.id   AF-A0A8I2YW38-F1
#
_cell.length_a   1.000
_cell.length_b   1.000
_cell.length_c   1.000
_cell.angle_alpha   90.00
_cell.angle_beta   90.00
_cell.angle_gamma   90.00
#
_symmetry.space_group_name_H-M   'P 1'
#
loop_
_entity.id
_entity.type
_entity.pdbx_description
1 polymer ?
#
loop_
_entity_poly.entity_id
_entity_poly.type
_entity_poly.pdbx_seq_one_letter_code
_entity_poly.pdbx_strand_id
1 'polypeptide(L)'
;MPGPGNKRKTKAPAKAKAGGGNTKEETQAATTSGAKTHTTTSPTKCLTLEEDELTRCGHTATEGYPKPDRCKVHHGQYRTLYKKYKDASKVVDDVKNGAELPTKEHIGRYTDWHASLEKARWVRKYLEAIRVEKTGREIHQKRFFLKGKHR
;
A
#
# COMPACT_ATOMS: atom_id res chain seq x y z
N MET A 1 -45.95 10.05 32.12
CA MET A 1 -45.56 10.33 30.73
C MET A 1 -44.62 9.22 30.23
N PRO A 2 -45.14 8.12 29.67
CA PRO A 2 -44.32 7.04 29.10
C PRO A 2 -43.79 7.44 27.70
N GLY A 3 -42.48 7.33 27.50
CA GLY A 3 -41.81 7.63 26.23
C GLY A 3 -41.80 6.42 25.28
N PRO A 4 -41.78 6.64 23.95
CA PRO A 4 -41.63 5.54 23.01
C PRO A 4 -40.15 5.35 22.64
N GLY A 5 -39.56 4.29 23.17
CA GLY A 5 -38.44 3.63 22.51
C GLY A 5 -38.99 2.76 21.37
N ASN A 6 -38.28 2.70 20.23
CA ASN A 6 -38.38 1.51 19.39
C ASN A 6 -37.10 1.18 18.62
N LYS A 7 -36.86 -0.12 18.59
CA LYS A 7 -35.64 -0.83 18.19
C LYS A 7 -35.69 -1.27 16.72
N ARG A 8 -34.50 -1.31 16.10
CA ARG A 8 -33.95 -2.32 15.16
C ARG A 8 -34.74 -2.69 13.88
N LYS A 9 -34.05 -2.73 12.73
CA LYS A 9 -33.70 -4.00 12.04
C LYS A 9 -32.75 -3.80 10.86
N THR A 10 -31.74 -4.66 10.83
CA THR A 10 -30.83 -5.01 9.74
C THR A 10 -31.56 -5.64 8.55
N LYS A 11 -31.11 -5.36 7.32
CA LYS A 11 -31.31 -6.25 6.16
C LYS A 11 -30.32 -5.95 5.02
N ALA A 12 -29.37 -6.86 4.82
CA ALA A 12 -28.85 -7.30 3.53
C ALA A 12 -29.08 -8.84 3.49
N PRO A 13 -28.83 -9.61 2.42
CA PRO A 13 -28.25 -9.30 1.09
C PRO A 13 -28.98 -10.01 -0.10
N ALA A 14 -28.55 -9.75 -1.35
CA ALA A 14 -28.50 -10.65 -2.53
C ALA A 14 -28.44 -9.82 -3.84
N LYS A 15 -28.00 -10.23 -5.04
CA LYS A 15 -27.16 -11.30 -5.63
C LYS A 15 -27.46 -11.23 -7.15
N ALA A 16 -26.46 -11.04 -8.01
CA ALA A 16 -26.49 -11.35 -9.46
C ALA A 16 -25.01 -11.44 -9.90
N LYS A 17 -24.39 -12.52 -10.40
CA LYS A 17 -24.70 -13.60 -11.36
C LYS A 17 -24.92 -13.16 -12.81
N ALA A 18 -23.82 -13.17 -13.57
CA ALA A 18 -23.67 -13.53 -14.99
C ALA A 18 -22.20 -13.99 -15.14
N GLY A 19 -21.78 -15.05 -15.83
CA GLY A 19 -22.42 -15.96 -16.78
C GLY A 19 -21.56 -16.05 -18.05
N GLY A 20 -20.98 -17.23 -18.34
CA GLY A 20 -20.34 -17.63 -19.62
C GLY A 20 -18.80 -17.75 -19.56
N GLY A 21 -18.11 -18.82 -19.99
CA GLY A 21 -18.48 -20.09 -20.61
C GLY A 21 -17.54 -20.45 -21.77
N ASN A 22 -16.71 -21.50 -21.59
CA ASN A 22 -15.93 -22.31 -22.57
C ASN A 22 -14.86 -21.60 -23.45
N THR A 23 -13.71 -22.20 -23.82
CA THR A 23 -13.50 -23.54 -24.41
C THR A 23 -12.08 -24.08 -24.12
N LYS A 24 -11.97 -25.42 -24.06
CA LYS A 24 -10.74 -26.22 -24.11
C LYS A 24 -10.15 -26.20 -25.53
N GLU A 25 -8.82 -26.16 -25.63
CA GLU A 25 -8.12 -26.87 -26.70
C GLU A 25 -6.80 -27.42 -26.17
N GLU A 26 -6.68 -28.73 -26.35
CA GLU A 26 -5.63 -29.61 -25.89
C GLU A 26 -4.70 -29.85 -27.08
N THR A 27 -3.41 -29.60 -26.93
CA THR A 27 -2.41 -30.04 -27.90
C THR A 27 -1.24 -30.64 -27.15
N GLN A 28 -1.14 -31.96 -27.23
CA GLN A 28 -0.02 -32.77 -26.79
C GLN A 28 1.03 -32.79 -27.91
N ALA A 29 2.30 -32.57 -27.60
CA ALA A 29 3.43 -33.32 -28.18
C ALA A 29 4.79 -32.88 -27.61
N ALA A 30 5.68 -33.88 -27.54
CA ALA A 30 7.14 -33.80 -27.54
C ALA A 30 7.87 -33.52 -26.21
N THR A 31 7.97 -34.61 -25.45
CA THR A 31 9.07 -34.99 -24.56
C THR A 31 10.44 -34.64 -25.16
N THR A 32 11.14 -33.69 -24.54
CA THR A 32 12.61 -33.61 -24.62
C THR A 32 13.15 -33.52 -23.20
N SER A 33 13.71 -34.64 -22.77
CA SER A 33 14.40 -34.83 -21.50
C SER A 33 15.72 -34.06 -21.50
N GLY A 34 15.64 -32.74 -21.28
CA GLY A 34 16.79 -31.93 -20.89
C GLY A 34 16.99 -32.04 -19.39
N ALA A 35 18.03 -32.78 -18.97
CA ALA A 35 18.47 -32.83 -17.58
C ALA A 35 18.77 -31.41 -17.10
N LYS A 36 17.85 -30.84 -16.31
CA LYS A 36 18.06 -29.58 -15.59
C LYS A 36 19.10 -29.86 -14.51
N THR A 37 20.32 -29.45 -14.78
CA THR A 37 21.34 -29.22 -13.75
C THR A 37 20.73 -28.29 -12.71
N HIS A 38 20.33 -28.87 -11.57
CA HIS A 38 20.00 -28.12 -10.36
C HIS A 38 21.31 -27.49 -9.88
N THR A 39 21.63 -26.31 -10.40
CA THR A 39 22.62 -25.44 -9.78
C THR A 39 22.09 -25.14 -8.39
N THR A 40 22.66 -25.77 -7.38
CA THR A 40 22.42 -25.51 -5.97
C THR A 40 22.92 -24.10 -5.65
N THR A 41 22.16 -23.09 -6.09
CA THR A 41 22.37 -21.71 -5.67
C THR A 41 22.16 -21.67 -4.16
N SER A 42 23.23 -21.33 -3.45
CA SER A 42 23.19 -21.08 -2.02
C SER A 42 22.02 -20.15 -1.69
N PRO A 43 21.28 -20.41 -0.60
CA PRO A 43 20.13 -19.59 -0.24
C PRO A 43 20.57 -18.13 -0.09
N THR A 44 20.02 -17.27 -0.93
CA THR A 44 20.36 -15.84 -0.93
C THR A 44 19.84 -15.23 0.36
N LYS A 45 20.65 -14.43 1.05
CA LYS A 45 20.22 -13.73 2.28
C LYS A 45 19.36 -12.52 1.93
N CYS A 46 18.45 -12.16 2.81
CA CYS A 46 17.63 -10.97 2.69
C CYS A 46 18.53 -9.72 2.67
N LEU A 47 18.31 -8.83 1.70
CA LEU A 47 19.13 -7.64 1.49
C LEU A 47 18.57 -6.39 2.20
N THR A 48 17.44 -6.52 2.89
CA THR A 48 16.72 -5.44 3.57
C THR A 48 17.38 -5.07 4.90
N LEU A 49 17.39 -3.77 5.19
CA LEU A 49 17.84 -3.23 6.48
C LEU A 49 16.75 -3.40 7.55
N GLU A 50 17.16 -3.66 8.79
CA GLU A 50 16.25 -3.76 9.94
C GLU A 50 15.74 -2.38 10.38
N GLU A 51 15.03 -2.33 11.50
CA GLU A 51 14.38 -1.09 11.98
C GLU A 51 15.37 0.01 12.37
N ASP A 52 16.58 -0.38 12.75
CA ASP A 52 17.69 0.52 13.05
C ASP A 52 18.26 1.22 11.81
N GLU A 53 17.88 0.78 10.60
CA GLU A 53 18.38 1.26 9.31
C GLU A 53 19.89 1.07 9.11
N LEU A 54 20.54 0.23 9.93
CA LEU A 54 21.98 -0.06 9.88
C LEU A 54 22.24 -1.55 9.66
N THR A 55 21.54 -2.42 10.39
CA THR A 55 21.80 -3.86 10.32
C THR A 55 21.05 -4.50 9.16
N ARG A 56 21.68 -5.49 8.52
CA ARG A 56 21.04 -6.28 7.45
C ARG A 56 20.37 -7.49 8.05
N CYS A 57 19.20 -7.81 7.52
CA CYS A 57 18.47 -9.00 7.89
C CYS A 57 19.27 -10.29 7.65
N GLY A 58 19.41 -11.13 8.67
CA GLY A 58 20.10 -12.42 8.58
C GLY A 58 19.29 -13.55 7.93
N HIS A 59 17.98 -13.36 7.70
CA HIS A 59 17.09 -14.40 7.19
C HIS A 59 17.27 -14.68 5.69
N THR A 60 16.86 -15.87 5.25
CA THR A 60 16.86 -16.26 3.84
C THR A 60 15.84 -15.46 3.03
N ALA A 61 16.24 -14.98 1.85
CA ALA A 61 15.37 -14.34 0.89
C ALA A 61 14.48 -15.40 0.21
N THR A 62 13.17 -15.22 0.32
CA THR A 62 12.15 -16.12 -0.23
C THR A 62 11.23 -15.42 -1.22
N GLU A 63 11.20 -14.08 -1.20
CA GLU A 63 10.27 -13.24 -1.94
C GLU A 63 11.05 -12.21 -2.78
N GLY A 64 10.49 -11.80 -3.92
CA GLY A 64 11.07 -10.82 -4.84
C GLY A 64 11.21 -11.34 -6.27
N TYR A 65 11.08 -10.45 -7.24
CA TYR A 65 11.22 -10.74 -8.68
C TYR A 65 12.15 -9.72 -9.32
N PRO A 66 13.04 -10.11 -10.27
CA PRO A 66 13.25 -11.45 -10.84
C PRO A 66 14.08 -12.41 -9.96
N LYS A 67 14.70 -11.91 -8.89
CA LYS A 67 15.43 -12.73 -7.90
C LYS A 67 14.88 -12.44 -6.50
N PRO A 68 14.78 -13.45 -5.62
CA PRO A 68 14.35 -13.22 -4.25
C PRO A 68 15.39 -12.34 -3.55
N ASP A 69 14.95 -11.18 -3.09
CA ASP A 69 15.77 -10.16 -2.42
C ASP A 69 15.37 -9.96 -0.95
N ARG A 70 14.19 -10.45 -0.57
CA ARG A 70 13.54 -10.20 0.71
C ARG A 70 13.08 -11.49 1.37
N CYS A 71 13.17 -11.55 2.69
CA CYS A 71 12.46 -12.56 3.45
C CYS A 71 10.95 -12.26 3.47
N LYS A 72 10.13 -13.24 3.81
CA LYS A 72 8.67 -13.10 3.90
C LYS A 72 8.22 -11.95 4.81
N VAL A 73 8.90 -11.74 5.93
CA VAL A 73 8.60 -10.67 6.89
C VAL A 73 8.83 -9.30 6.25
N HIS A 74 10.03 -9.07 5.70
CA HIS A 74 10.36 -7.81 5.03
C HIS A 74 9.55 -7.57 3.76
N HIS A 75 9.11 -8.61 3.06
CA HIS A 75 8.18 -8.47 1.95
C HIS A 75 6.79 -7.98 2.43
N GLY A 76 6.29 -8.50 3.56
CA GLY A 76 5.05 -8.02 4.19
C GLY A 76 5.15 -6.56 4.64
N GLN A 77 6.26 -6.18 5.28
CA GLN A 77 6.54 -4.79 5.66
C GLN A 77 6.62 -3.88 4.44
N TYR A 78 7.33 -4.29 3.38
CA TYR A 78 7.41 -3.58 2.11
C TYR A 78 6.01 -3.27 1.56
N ARG A 79 5.15 -4.28 1.43
CA ARG A 79 3.79 -4.11 0.89
C ARG A 79 2.95 -3.17 1.74
N THR A 80 3.05 -3.30 3.06
CA THR A 80 2.30 -2.46 4.02
C THR A 80 2.74 -1.01 3.94
N LEU A 81 4.05 -0.75 3.95
CA LEU A 81 4.61 0.59 3.86
C LEU A 81 4.30 1.23 2.50
N TYR A 82 4.48 0.47 1.41
CA TYR A 82 4.16 0.90 0.06
C TYR A 82 2.70 1.33 -0.06
N LYS A 83 1.78 0.48 0.40
CA LYS A 83 0.35 0.78 0.40
C LYS A 83 0.05 2.06 1.18
N LYS A 84 0.60 2.18 2.40
CA LYS A 84 0.34 3.32 3.30
C LYS A 84 0.74 4.66 2.64
N TYR A 85 1.95 4.78 2.11
CA TYR A 85 2.37 6.04 1.50
C TYR A 85 1.68 6.29 0.15
N LYS A 86 1.31 5.24 -0.60
CA LYS A 86 0.52 5.39 -1.84
C LYS A 86 -0.90 5.86 -1.57
N ASP A 87 -1.54 5.35 -0.53
CA ASP A 87 -2.87 5.83 -0.14
C ASP A 87 -2.80 7.28 0.36
N ALA A 88 -1.73 7.67 1.07
CA ALA A 88 -1.48 9.07 1.41
C ALA A 88 -1.25 9.95 0.16
N SER A 89 -0.47 9.46 -0.82
CA SER A 89 -0.25 10.15 -2.11
C SER A 89 -1.57 10.44 -2.82
N LYS A 90 -2.52 9.51 -2.82
CA LYS A 90 -3.84 9.74 -3.44
C LYS A 90 -4.56 10.92 -2.79
N VAL A 91 -4.57 11.00 -1.45
CA VAL A 91 -5.16 12.15 -0.74
C VAL A 91 -4.47 13.46 -1.13
N VAL A 92 -3.14 13.44 -1.30
CA VAL A 92 -2.39 14.62 -1.73
C VAL A 92 -2.74 15.02 -3.17
N ASP A 93 -2.82 14.04 -4.07
CA ASP A 93 -3.14 14.24 -5.48
C ASP A 93 -4.59 14.72 -5.66
N ASP A 94 -5.54 14.16 -4.92
CA ASP A 94 -6.95 14.59 -4.90
C ASP A 94 -7.08 16.06 -4.49
N VAL A 95 -6.28 16.51 -3.52
CA VAL A 95 -6.25 17.91 -3.10
C VAL A 95 -5.63 18.80 -4.18
N LYS A 96 -4.51 18.39 -4.77
CA LYS A 96 -3.86 19.16 -5.84
C LYS A 96 -4.68 19.27 -7.12
N ASN A 97 -5.46 18.25 -7.47
CA ASN A 97 -6.15 18.14 -8.75
C ASN A 97 -7.54 18.78 -8.78
N GLY A 98 -7.99 19.44 -7.71
CA GLY A 98 -9.30 20.10 -7.74
C GLY A 98 -9.92 20.50 -6.40
N ALA A 99 -9.30 20.16 -5.26
CA ALA A 99 -9.72 20.70 -3.98
C ALA A 99 -8.72 21.77 -3.51
N GLU A 100 -8.92 23.00 -3.98
CA GLU A 100 -8.07 24.13 -3.59
C GLU A 100 -8.06 24.33 -2.07
N LEU A 101 -6.85 24.49 -1.53
CA LEU A 101 -6.67 24.92 -0.15
C LEU A 101 -7.24 26.33 0.00
N PRO A 102 -8.10 26.60 1.01
CA PRO A 102 -8.67 27.92 1.19
C PRO A 102 -7.56 28.93 1.46
N THR A 103 -7.55 30.03 0.69
CA THR A 103 -6.63 31.14 0.89
C THR A 103 -6.97 31.89 2.18
N LYS A 104 -6.03 32.70 2.69
CA LYS A 104 -6.24 33.51 3.91
C LYS A 104 -7.49 34.40 3.80
N GLU A 105 -7.74 34.97 2.63
CA GLU A 105 -8.92 35.78 2.33
C GLU A 105 -10.23 34.97 2.30
N HIS A 106 -10.17 33.72 1.86
CA HIS A 106 -11.32 32.82 1.87
C HIS A 106 -11.63 32.37 3.30
N ILE A 107 -10.59 32.16 4.11
CA ILE A 107 -10.74 31.83 5.54
C ILE A 107 -11.40 32.98 6.31
N GLY A 108 -10.98 34.23 6.05
CA GLY A 108 -11.56 35.41 6.68
C GLY A 108 -13.02 35.67 6.34
N ARG A 109 -13.56 35.01 5.31
CA ARG A 109 -14.96 35.13 4.87
C ARG A 109 -15.88 34.04 5.43
N TYR A 110 -15.35 33.05 6.15
CA TYR A 110 -16.20 32.05 6.77
C TYR A 110 -16.95 32.64 7.97
N THR A 111 -18.24 32.85 7.80
CA THR A 111 -19.16 33.25 8.87
C THR A 111 -19.79 32.04 9.57
N ASP A 112 -19.82 30.88 8.90
CA ASP A 112 -20.30 29.63 9.46
C ASP A 112 -19.18 28.87 10.20
N TRP A 113 -19.43 28.63 11.48
CA TRP A 113 -18.56 27.85 12.36
C TRP A 113 -18.40 26.39 11.89
N HIS A 114 -19.47 25.76 11.43
CA HIS A 114 -19.42 24.35 11.03
C HIS A 114 -18.59 24.16 9.75
N ALA A 115 -18.81 25.01 8.74
CA ALA A 115 -17.98 25.04 7.54
C ALA A 115 -16.49 25.27 7.88
N SER A 116 -16.20 26.17 8.81
CA SER A 116 -14.83 26.46 9.25
C SER A 116 -14.14 25.24 9.88
N LEU A 117 -14.86 24.51 10.75
CA LEU A 117 -14.34 23.29 11.37
C LEU A 117 -14.08 22.18 10.36
N GLU A 118 -14.98 21.97 9.41
CA GLU A 118 -14.80 20.96 8.36
C GLU A 118 -13.58 21.27 7.48
N LYS A 119 -13.40 22.55 7.11
CA LYS A 119 -12.22 22.98 6.35
C LYS A 119 -10.93 22.79 7.17
N ALA A 120 -10.94 23.11 8.46
CA ALA A 120 -9.79 22.88 9.33
C ALA A 120 -9.42 21.38 9.46
N ARG A 121 -10.42 20.50 9.61
CA ARG A 121 -10.22 19.04 9.63
C ARG A 121 -9.63 18.54 8.31
N TRP A 122 -10.15 19.05 7.20
CA TRP A 122 -9.67 18.70 5.87
C TRP A 122 -8.22 19.15 5.63
N VAL A 123 -7.85 20.39 6.00
CA VAL A 123 -6.45 20.87 5.92
C VAL A 123 -5.53 20.01 6.79
N ARG A 124 -5.95 19.65 8.01
CA ARG A 124 -5.18 18.76 8.89
C ARG A 124 -4.93 17.41 8.24
N LYS A 125 -5.97 16.79 7.66
CA LYS A 125 -5.87 15.51 6.94
C LYS A 125 -4.88 15.60 5.77
N TYR A 126 -4.90 16.69 5.01
CA TYR A 126 -3.97 16.91 3.91
C TYR A 126 -2.51 17.03 4.39
N LEU A 127 -2.25 17.80 5.44
CA LEU A 127 -0.91 17.92 6.03
C LEU A 127 -0.38 16.60 6.58
N GLU A 128 -1.24 15.83 7.25
CA GLU A 128 -0.91 14.48 7.72
C GLU A 128 -0.59 13.54 6.56
N ALA A 129 -1.38 13.59 5.48
CA ALA A 129 -1.12 12.80 4.27
C ALA A 129 0.25 13.15 3.66
N ILE A 130 0.60 14.44 3.52
CA ILE A 130 1.93 14.86 3.05
C ILE A 130 3.04 14.28 3.93
N ARG A 131 2.88 14.36 5.26
CA ARG A 131 3.88 13.85 6.20
C ARG A 131 4.05 12.33 6.03
N VAL A 132 2.96 11.57 5.98
CA VAL A 132 2.98 10.11 5.81
C VAL A 132 3.56 9.73 4.45
N GLU A 133 3.23 10.46 3.41
CA GLU A 133 3.75 10.24 2.07
C GLU A 133 5.27 10.43 2.03
N LYS A 134 5.78 11.58 2.51
CA LYS A 134 7.21 11.90 2.51
C LYS A 134 8.01 10.90 3.33
N THR A 135 7.63 10.72 4.60
CA THR A 135 8.32 9.79 5.51
C THR A 135 8.24 8.35 5.03
N GLY A 136 7.07 7.93 4.53
CA GLY A 136 6.88 6.59 3.99
C GLY A 136 7.74 6.32 2.75
N ARG A 137 7.83 7.26 1.81
CA ARG A 137 8.72 7.14 0.63
C ARG A 137 10.18 7.09 1.05
N GLU A 138 10.60 7.94 1.98
CA GLU A 138 11.97 8.00 2.46
C GLU A 138 12.40 6.68 3.12
N ILE A 139 11.62 6.18 4.09
CA ILE A 139 11.88 4.90 4.76
C ILE A 139 11.86 3.76 3.74
N HIS A 140 10.90 3.77 2.81
CA HIS A 140 10.78 2.74 1.79
C HIS A 140 12.01 2.72 0.86
N GLN A 141 12.50 3.89 0.45
CA GLN A 141 13.71 3.99 -0.35
C GLN A 141 14.95 3.53 0.43
N LYS A 142 15.09 3.98 1.68
CA LYS A 142 16.23 3.63 2.53
C LYS A 142 16.30 2.12 2.80
N ARG A 143 15.23 1.50 3.27
CA ARG A 143 15.22 0.10 3.70
C ARG A 143 15.28 -0.90 2.55
N PHE A 144 14.65 -0.58 1.41
CA PHE A 144 14.46 -1.55 0.33
C PHE A 144 15.25 -1.27 -0.95
N PHE A 145 15.76 -0.05 -1.17
CA PHE A 145 16.42 0.33 -2.43
C PHE A 145 17.87 0.79 -2.29
N LEU A 146 18.34 1.16 -1.09
CA LEU A 146 19.77 1.37 -0.85
C LEU A 146 20.50 0.02 -0.89
N LYS A 147 20.81 -0.42 -2.11
CA LYS A 147 21.84 -1.41 -2.35
C LYS A 147 23.13 -0.78 -1.88
N GLY A 148 23.52 -1.04 -0.63
CA GLY A 148 24.83 -0.62 -0.12
C GLY A 148 25.88 -1.02 -1.14
N LYS A 149 26.51 -0.02 -1.78
CA LYS A 149 27.70 -0.22 -2.60
C LYS A 149 28.82 -0.60 -1.63
N HIS A 150 28.86 -1.86 -1.21
CA HIS A 150 30.10 -2.43 -0.71
C HIS A 150 30.98 -2.64 -1.94
N ARG A 151 31.90 -1.69 -2.12
CA ARG A 151 33.09 -1.87 -2.93
C ARG A 151 34.18 -2.41 -2.03
#